data_AF-A0A501QMQ5-F1
#
_entry.id   AF-A0A501QMQ5-F1
#
_cell.length_a   1.000
_cell.length_b   1.000
_cell.length_c   1.000
_cell.angle_alpha   90.00
_cell.angle_beta   90.00
_cell.angle_gamma   90.00
#
_symmetry.space_group_name_H-M   'P 1'
#
loop_
_entity.id
_entity.type
_entity.pdbx_description
1 polymer ?
#
loop_
_entity_poly.entity_id
_entity_poly.type
_entity_poly.pdbx_seq_one_letter_code
_entity_poly.pdbx_strand_id
1 'polypeptide(L)'
;MADYGLYANDNSGVTPFSTTDLFALAASHGIIDKKEAGNAFERATLNYLNLPSNKELFESSERKAKTNGKYRNVQPDAVSDIRVISLFGEAINKDSHFHEVKAVTGWLNLNSGSSPFQMLGLIDAAANSTEGGIHGRAIITLYTTSNTLISPELIKYANDKKVTLKWSVSYMNNGLLYFTPPTTLSYSAQRATIKFPIGLPQLQGVEIKF
;
A
#
# COMPACT_ATOMS: atom_id res chain seq x y z
N MET A 1 -0.86 2.18 -31.26
CA MET A 1 0.10 1.07 -31.08
C MET A 1 0.66 1.21 -29.68
N ALA A 2 0.45 0.19 -28.83
CA ALA A 2 0.87 0.24 -27.44
C ALA A 2 2.38 0.02 -27.37
N ASP A 3 3.08 1.00 -26.83
CA ASP A 3 4.51 0.95 -26.56
C ASP A 3 4.73 0.06 -25.34
N TYR A 4 4.95 -1.23 -25.60
CA TYR A 4 5.46 -2.17 -24.60
C TYR A 4 6.95 -1.87 -24.44
N GLY A 5 7.25 -0.95 -23.51
CA GLY A 5 8.62 -0.67 -23.10
C GLY A 5 9.32 -1.97 -22.72
N LEU A 6 10.21 -2.42 -23.60
CA LEU A 6 11.18 -3.47 -23.36
C LEU A 6 12.04 -3.06 -22.16
N TYR A 7 11.83 -3.71 -21.02
CA TYR A 7 12.72 -3.58 -19.88
C TYR A 7 14.10 -4.09 -20.32
N ALA A 8 15.08 -3.19 -20.37
CA ALA A 8 16.47 -3.57 -20.54
C ALA A 8 16.83 -4.59 -19.44
N ASN A 9 17.42 -5.72 -19.85
CA ASN A 9 18.05 -6.68 -18.94
C ASN A 9 19.22 -5.99 -18.24
N ASP A 10 18.90 -5.34 -17.13
CA ASP A 10 19.83 -4.93 -16.12
C ASP A 10 20.29 -6.19 -15.37
N ASN A 11 21.58 -6.54 -15.45
CA ASN A 11 22.20 -7.65 -14.72
C ASN A 11 22.21 -7.45 -13.18
N SER A 12 21.47 -6.49 -12.62
CA SER A 12 21.32 -6.24 -11.17
C SER A 12 20.57 -7.34 -10.42
N GLY A 13 19.92 -8.26 -11.12
CA GLY A 13 19.07 -9.28 -10.50
C GLY A 13 17.75 -8.74 -9.95
N VAL A 14 17.42 -7.46 -10.22
CA VAL A 14 16.18 -6.81 -9.81
C VAL A 14 15.06 -7.12 -10.80
N THR A 15 13.98 -7.75 -10.34
CA THR A 15 12.80 -8.04 -11.17
C THR A 15 11.52 -7.53 -10.51
N PRO A 16 10.62 -6.85 -11.25
CA PRO A 16 9.31 -6.47 -10.71
C PRO A 16 8.56 -7.71 -10.19
N PHE A 17 7.99 -7.64 -8.99
CA PHE A 17 7.23 -8.75 -8.40
C PHE A 17 5.74 -8.52 -8.55
N SER A 18 5.10 -9.23 -9.47
CA SER A 18 3.68 -9.07 -9.81
C SER A 18 2.76 -9.97 -8.97
N THR A 19 1.45 -9.69 -9.01
CA THR A 19 0.44 -10.59 -8.43
C THR A 19 0.50 -11.99 -9.08
N THR A 20 0.85 -12.07 -10.37
CA THR A 20 1.02 -13.36 -11.06
C THR A 20 2.19 -14.14 -10.49
N ASP A 21 3.31 -13.48 -10.23
CA ASP A 21 4.50 -14.10 -9.62
C ASP A 21 4.20 -14.59 -8.21
N LEU A 22 3.44 -13.81 -7.43
CA LEU A 22 2.97 -14.20 -6.10
C LEU A 22 2.15 -15.49 -6.16
N PHE A 23 1.19 -15.60 -7.08
CA PHE A 23 0.35 -16.79 -7.20
C PHE A 23 1.12 -17.99 -7.76
N ALA A 24 2.07 -17.77 -8.67
CA ALA A 24 2.95 -18.84 -9.16
C ALA A 24 3.83 -19.40 -8.04
N LEU A 25 4.40 -18.52 -7.20
CA LEU A 25 5.18 -18.90 -6.03
C LEU A 25 4.32 -19.62 -4.99
N ALA A 26 3.11 -19.14 -4.70
CA ALA A 26 2.19 -19.85 -3.81
C ALA A 26 1.88 -21.27 -4.32
N ALA A 27 1.60 -21.39 -5.62
CA ALA A 27 1.29 -22.67 -6.25
C ALA A 27 2.47 -23.65 -6.21
N SER A 28 3.73 -23.19 -6.32
CA SER A 28 4.89 -24.07 -6.16
C SER A 28 5.05 -24.60 -4.73
N HIS A 29 4.40 -23.97 -3.75
CA HIS A 29 4.27 -24.43 -2.37
C HIS A 29 2.94 -25.16 -2.09
N GLY A 30 2.16 -25.50 -3.12
CA GLY A 30 0.89 -26.21 -2.98
C GLY A 30 -0.31 -25.34 -2.60
N ILE A 31 -0.14 -24.02 -2.56
CA ILE A 31 -1.21 -23.07 -2.20
C ILE A 31 -1.86 -22.52 -3.47
N ILE A 32 -3.13 -22.86 -3.66
CA ILE A 32 -3.96 -22.36 -4.77
C ILE A 32 -4.96 -21.30 -4.33
N ASP A 33 -5.18 -21.13 -3.01
CA ASP A 33 -6.03 -20.06 -2.49
C ASP A 33 -5.32 -18.71 -2.61
N LYS A 34 -5.88 -17.85 -3.46
CA LYS A 34 -5.38 -16.48 -3.68
C LYS A 34 -5.41 -15.64 -2.40
N LYS A 35 -6.36 -15.90 -1.50
CA LYS A 35 -6.45 -15.21 -0.22
C LYS A 35 -5.27 -15.59 0.67
N GLU A 36 -4.94 -16.87 0.73
CA GLU A 36 -3.79 -17.36 1.48
C GLU A 36 -2.47 -16.80 0.92
N ALA A 37 -2.32 -16.76 -0.40
CA ALA A 37 -1.18 -16.11 -1.05
C ALA A 37 -1.10 -14.60 -0.74
N GLY A 38 -2.24 -13.89 -0.75
CA GLY A 38 -2.32 -12.49 -0.35
C GLY A 38 -1.90 -12.27 1.11
N ASN A 39 -2.35 -13.12 2.02
CA ASN A 39 -1.96 -13.07 3.43
C ASN A 39 -0.45 -13.33 3.61
N ALA A 40 0.14 -14.24 2.83
CA ALA A 40 1.59 -14.48 2.86
C ALA A 40 2.38 -13.24 2.41
N PHE A 41 1.91 -12.55 1.36
CA PHE A 41 2.47 -11.29 0.91
C PHE A 41 2.35 -10.17 1.95
N GLU A 42 1.20 -10.05 2.61
CA GLU A 42 0.98 -9.11 3.72
C GLU A 42 1.98 -9.37 4.87
N ARG A 43 2.07 -10.63 5.35
CA ARG A 43 3.02 -10.99 6.41
C ARG A 43 4.47 -10.67 6.05
N ALA A 44 4.89 -10.99 4.82
CA ALA A 44 6.22 -10.67 4.34
C ALA A 44 6.45 -9.15 4.32
N THR A 45 5.47 -8.39 3.82
CA THR A 45 5.53 -6.92 3.76
C THR A 45 5.65 -6.30 5.16
N LEU A 46 4.84 -6.75 6.12
CA LEU A 46 4.89 -6.25 7.49
C LEU A 46 6.21 -6.59 8.19
N ASN A 47 6.77 -7.78 7.94
CA ASN A 47 8.09 -8.17 8.43
C ASN A 47 9.20 -7.29 7.83
N TYR A 48 9.17 -7.04 6.51
CA TYR A 48 10.08 -6.10 5.84
C TYR A 48 10.05 -4.70 6.45
N LEU A 49 8.87 -4.22 6.83
CA LEU A 49 8.69 -2.89 7.43
C LEU A 49 8.95 -2.87 8.94
N ASN A 50 9.16 -4.03 9.57
CA ASN A 50 9.21 -4.19 11.02
C ASN A 50 7.96 -3.58 11.71
N LEU A 51 6.78 -3.82 11.13
CA LEU A 51 5.50 -3.33 11.66
C LEU A 51 4.65 -4.49 12.16
N PRO A 52 4.00 -4.36 13.33
CA PRO A 52 3.02 -5.34 13.78
C PRO A 52 1.74 -5.24 12.94
N SER A 53 1.05 -6.38 12.76
CA SER A 53 -0.29 -6.38 12.19
C SER A 53 -1.26 -5.65 13.13
N ASN A 54 -2.04 -4.73 12.56
CA ASN A 54 -3.04 -3.98 13.29
C ASN A 54 -4.31 -4.83 13.50
N LYS A 55 -4.93 -4.70 14.68
CA LYS A 55 -6.20 -5.35 15.03
C LYS A 55 -7.32 -4.34 15.30
N GLU A 56 -7.00 -3.06 15.28
CA GLU A 56 -7.93 -1.99 15.61
C GLU A 56 -8.76 -1.58 14.41
N LEU A 57 -10.01 -1.22 14.69
CA LEU A 57 -10.98 -0.77 13.71
C LEU A 57 -11.12 0.75 13.79
N PHE A 58 -10.98 1.41 12.66
CA PHE A 58 -11.13 2.85 12.52
C PHE A 58 -12.45 3.14 11.80
N GLU A 59 -13.29 4.00 12.38
CA GLU A 59 -14.61 4.30 11.82
C GLU A 59 -14.49 5.12 10.52
N SER A 60 -15.41 4.86 9.59
CA SER A 60 -15.57 5.64 8.36
C SER A 60 -17.05 5.90 8.12
N SER A 61 -17.42 7.17 8.29
CA SER A 61 -18.78 7.64 8.06
C SER A 61 -19.19 7.50 6.59
N GLU A 62 -18.25 7.72 5.66
CA GLU A 62 -18.54 7.61 4.24
C GLU A 62 -18.71 6.15 3.80
N ARG A 63 -17.86 5.25 4.31
CA ARG A 63 -18.01 3.81 4.05
C ARG A 63 -19.35 3.30 4.56
N LYS A 64 -19.74 3.73 5.77
CA LYS A 64 -21.06 3.44 6.34
C LYS A 64 -22.18 3.90 5.42
N ALA A 65 -22.11 5.13 4.90
CA ALA A 65 -23.12 5.67 4.00
C ALA A 65 -23.17 4.89 2.67
N LYS A 66 -22.03 4.63 2.03
CA LYS A 66 -21.95 3.91 0.75
C LYS A 66 -22.40 2.45 0.81
N THR A 67 -22.35 1.85 1.98
CA THR A 67 -22.71 0.44 2.19
C THR A 67 -24.04 0.27 2.91
N ASN A 68 -24.84 1.34 3.06
CA ASN A 68 -26.10 1.35 3.82
C ASN A 68 -25.94 0.75 5.23
N GLY A 69 -24.82 1.04 5.89
CA GLY A 69 -24.51 0.58 7.24
C GLY A 69 -23.88 -0.81 7.34
N LYS A 70 -23.76 -1.57 6.23
CA LYS A 70 -23.17 -2.92 6.26
C LYS A 70 -21.71 -2.93 6.70
N TYR A 71 -20.92 -1.94 6.27
CA TYR A 71 -19.55 -1.74 6.70
C TYR A 71 -19.37 -0.32 7.20
N ARG A 72 -18.93 -0.16 8.46
CA ARG A 72 -18.80 1.16 9.10
C ARG A 72 -17.38 1.55 9.48
N ASN A 73 -16.45 0.61 9.42
CA ASN A 73 -15.06 0.81 9.82
C ASN A 73 -14.14 0.15 8.82
N VAL A 74 -12.85 0.37 8.99
CA VAL A 74 -11.74 -0.24 8.25
C VAL A 74 -10.70 -0.70 9.25
N GLN A 75 -9.96 -1.73 8.85
CA GLN A 75 -8.77 -2.20 9.53
C GLN A 75 -7.62 -2.04 8.53
N PRO A 76 -6.75 -1.03 8.70
CA PRO A 76 -5.46 -1.00 8.01
C PRO A 76 -4.65 -2.23 8.39
N ASP A 77 -3.78 -2.70 7.50
CA ASP A 77 -2.93 -3.87 7.76
C ASP A 77 -1.90 -3.58 8.87
N ALA A 78 -1.38 -2.35 8.93
CA ALA A 78 -0.64 -1.82 10.08
C ALA A 78 -0.87 -0.31 10.28
N VAL A 79 -0.59 0.17 11.49
CA VAL A 79 -0.75 1.57 11.90
C VAL A 79 0.50 2.01 12.66
N SER A 80 0.95 3.24 12.43
CA SER A 80 2.07 3.84 13.15
C SER A 80 1.89 5.35 13.38
N ASP A 81 2.71 5.90 14.28
CA ASP A 81 2.71 7.32 14.62
C ASP A 81 3.48 8.14 13.58
N ILE A 82 3.03 9.38 13.35
CA ILE A 82 3.80 10.36 12.60
C ILE A 82 4.55 11.25 13.58
N ARG A 83 5.87 11.10 13.59
CA ARG A 83 6.78 11.98 14.35
C ARG A 83 7.30 13.11 13.48
N VAL A 84 7.08 14.34 13.92
CA VAL A 84 7.59 15.56 13.29
C VAL A 84 8.62 16.15 14.24
N ILE A 85 9.88 16.10 13.83
CA ILE A 85 10.99 16.73 14.55
C ILE A 85 11.26 18.08 13.90
N SER A 86 11.19 19.14 14.69
CA SER A 86 11.44 20.51 14.24
C SER A 86 12.41 21.23 15.18
N LEU A 87 12.87 22.42 14.77
CA LEU A 87 13.66 23.30 15.64
C LEU A 87 12.92 23.71 16.92
N PHE A 88 11.58 23.56 16.97
CA PHE A 88 10.72 23.94 18.09
C PHE A 88 10.29 22.75 18.96
N GLY A 89 10.82 21.56 18.70
CA GLY A 89 10.52 20.34 19.44
C GLY A 89 9.93 19.22 18.57
N GLU A 90 9.54 18.14 19.24
CA GLU A 90 8.92 16.95 18.66
C GLU A 90 7.39 17.02 18.82
N ALA A 91 6.67 16.78 17.72
CA ALA A 91 5.24 16.53 17.74
C ALA A 91 4.97 15.10 17.25
N ILE A 92 4.19 14.35 18.01
CA ILE A 92 3.76 13.00 17.66
C ILE A 92 2.27 13.05 17.35
N ASN A 93 1.87 12.58 16.17
CA ASN A 93 0.47 12.38 15.81
C ASN A 93 0.21 10.88 15.84
N LYS A 94 -0.49 10.40 16.87
CA LYS A 94 -0.73 8.97 17.04
C LYS A 94 -1.63 8.41 15.97
N ASP A 95 -1.38 7.15 15.61
CA ASP A 95 -2.20 6.35 14.70
C ASP A 95 -2.47 7.03 13.35
N SER A 96 -1.58 7.92 12.94
CA SER A 96 -1.79 8.84 11.81
C SER A 96 -1.16 8.35 10.52
N HIS A 97 -0.42 7.24 10.55
CA HIS A 97 0.13 6.58 9.39
C HIS A 97 -0.47 5.18 9.23
N PHE A 98 -1.35 5.02 8.24
CA PHE A 98 -1.88 3.72 7.85
C PHE A 98 -1.00 3.08 6.77
N HIS A 99 -0.73 1.79 6.93
CA HIS A 99 -0.01 0.96 5.97
C HIS A 99 -0.98 -0.09 5.43
N GLU A 100 -1.17 -0.10 4.11
CA GLU A 100 -2.10 -1.02 3.45
C GLU A 100 -1.35 -1.80 2.37
N VAL A 101 -1.45 -3.12 2.42
CA VAL A 101 -0.82 -4.06 1.50
C VAL A 101 -1.85 -4.60 0.51
N LYS A 102 -1.54 -4.55 -0.79
CA LYS A 102 -2.45 -5.00 -1.86
C LYS A 102 -1.73 -5.72 -3.01
N ALA A 103 -2.02 -7.01 -3.15
CA ALA A 103 -1.64 -7.81 -4.31
C ALA A 103 -2.85 -7.97 -5.25
N VAL A 104 -3.05 -7.03 -6.17
CA VAL A 104 -4.21 -7.01 -7.08
C VAL A 104 -3.74 -6.71 -8.49
N THR A 105 -4.16 -7.50 -9.47
CA THR A 105 -3.93 -7.17 -10.88
C THR A 105 -4.86 -6.03 -11.30
N GLY A 106 -4.29 -4.92 -11.76
CA GLY A 106 -5.06 -3.78 -12.30
C GLY A 106 -5.31 -2.66 -11.29
N TRP A 107 -6.41 -1.92 -11.46
CA TRP A 107 -6.64 -0.66 -10.75
C TRP A 107 -7.22 -0.84 -9.34
N LEU A 108 -6.50 -0.33 -8.35
CA LEU A 108 -7.01 -0.01 -7.02
C LEU A 108 -7.79 1.32 -7.09
N ASN A 109 -9.08 1.25 -6.75
CA ASN A 109 -10.02 2.36 -6.79
C ASN A 109 -10.84 2.46 -5.49
N LEU A 110 -11.73 3.45 -5.40
CA LEU A 110 -12.54 3.69 -4.19
C LEU A 110 -13.40 2.50 -3.78
N ASN A 111 -13.77 1.64 -4.72
CA ASN A 111 -14.60 0.46 -4.48
C ASN A 111 -13.76 -0.79 -4.17
N SER A 112 -12.45 -0.72 -4.35
CA SER A 112 -11.53 -1.86 -4.17
C SER A 112 -11.22 -2.18 -2.71
N GLY A 113 -10.69 -3.39 -2.49
CA GLY A 113 -10.15 -3.90 -1.23
C GLY A 113 -10.67 -5.30 -0.90
N SER A 114 -10.43 -5.75 0.34
CA SER A 114 -10.93 -7.05 0.84
C SER A 114 -12.46 -7.10 0.98
N SER A 115 -13.08 -5.92 1.01
CA SER A 115 -14.53 -5.72 1.09
C SER A 115 -14.91 -4.40 0.42
N PRO A 116 -16.19 -4.22 0.02
CA PRO A 116 -16.62 -3.02 -0.69
C PRO A 116 -16.23 -1.73 0.03
N PHE A 117 -15.74 -0.76 -0.76
CA PHE A 117 -15.37 0.58 -0.29
C PHE A 117 -14.30 0.62 0.81
N GLN A 118 -13.44 -0.42 0.91
CA GLN A 118 -12.35 -0.44 1.89
C GLN A 118 -11.39 0.73 1.66
N MET A 119 -10.95 0.99 0.41
CA MET A 119 -10.01 2.09 0.12
C MET A 119 -10.60 3.47 0.41
N LEU A 120 -11.88 3.69 0.06
CA LEU A 120 -12.61 4.89 0.44
C LEU A 120 -12.66 5.04 1.96
N GLY A 121 -12.98 3.95 2.67
CA GLY A 121 -13.03 3.95 4.12
C GLY A 121 -11.69 4.23 4.78
N LEU A 122 -10.59 3.72 4.23
CA LEU A 122 -9.23 3.95 4.73
C LEU A 122 -8.86 5.43 4.66
N ILE A 123 -9.13 6.08 3.53
CA ILE A 123 -8.87 7.52 3.38
C ILE A 123 -9.77 8.34 4.30
N ASP A 124 -11.05 8.01 4.40
CA ASP A 124 -11.99 8.72 5.27
C ASP A 124 -11.63 8.57 6.76
N ALA A 125 -11.28 7.35 7.18
CA ALA A 125 -10.84 7.05 8.54
C ALA A 125 -9.51 7.73 8.87
N ALA A 126 -8.52 7.69 7.97
CA ALA A 126 -7.26 8.39 8.17
C ALA A 126 -7.48 9.90 8.35
N ALA A 127 -8.38 10.50 7.57
CA ALA A 127 -8.70 11.92 7.65
C ALA A 127 -9.43 12.32 8.94
N ASN A 128 -10.31 11.45 9.48
CA ASN A 128 -11.28 11.85 10.50
C ASN A 128 -11.18 11.10 11.83
N SER A 129 -10.43 10.00 11.89
CA SER A 129 -10.36 9.11 13.05
C SER A 129 -8.95 8.95 13.61
N THR A 130 -8.02 9.81 13.19
CA THR A 130 -6.63 9.82 13.67
C THR A 130 -6.25 11.23 14.17
N GLU A 131 -5.29 11.32 15.09
CA GLU A 131 -4.86 12.61 15.64
C GLU A 131 -4.34 13.56 14.54
N GLY A 132 -3.56 13.02 13.60
CA GLY A 132 -2.99 13.77 12.49
C GLY A 132 -4.01 14.10 11.40
N GLY A 133 -5.05 13.27 11.23
CA GLY A 133 -6.11 13.47 10.23
C GLY A 133 -6.79 14.82 10.36
N ILE A 134 -7.19 15.19 11.59
CA ILE A 134 -7.86 16.45 11.92
C ILE A 134 -7.02 17.67 11.49
N HIS A 135 -5.69 17.51 11.44
CA HIS A 135 -4.74 18.55 11.07
C HIS A 135 -4.22 18.43 9.62
N GLY A 136 -4.77 17.53 8.80
CA GLY A 136 -4.32 17.28 7.44
C GLY A 136 -2.90 16.67 7.37
N ARG A 137 -2.54 15.90 8.40
CA ARG A 137 -1.21 15.29 8.58
C ARG A 137 -1.24 13.78 8.49
N ALA A 138 -2.39 13.17 8.22
CA ALA A 138 -2.48 11.72 8.04
C ALA A 138 -1.79 11.25 6.76
N ILE A 139 -1.15 10.09 6.84
CA ILE A 139 -0.46 9.43 5.72
C ILE A 139 -1.09 8.05 5.53
N ILE A 140 -1.31 7.68 4.27
CA ILE A 140 -1.56 6.29 3.87
C ILE A 140 -0.44 5.86 2.95
N THR A 141 0.28 4.79 3.27
CA THR A 141 1.20 4.15 2.33
C THR A 141 0.62 2.85 1.81
N LEU A 142 0.48 2.77 0.49
CA LEU A 142 0.10 1.55 -0.21
C LEU A 142 1.35 0.77 -0.61
N TYR A 143 1.43 -0.49 -0.18
CA TYR A 143 2.47 -1.44 -0.57
C TYR A 143 1.86 -2.47 -1.50
N THR A 144 2.32 -2.51 -2.76
CA THR A 144 1.63 -3.30 -3.78
C THR A 144 2.55 -4.17 -4.60
N THR A 145 1.98 -5.21 -5.22
CA THR A 145 2.62 -5.89 -6.34
C THR A 145 2.83 -4.94 -7.54
N SER A 146 3.78 -5.27 -8.41
CA SER A 146 4.24 -4.42 -9.52
C SER A 146 3.20 -4.11 -10.59
N ASN A 147 2.18 -4.95 -10.70
CA ASN A 147 1.09 -4.82 -11.66
C ASN A 147 -0.21 -4.26 -11.03
N THR A 148 -0.16 -3.80 -9.78
CA THR A 148 -1.22 -3.00 -9.16
C THR A 148 -1.09 -1.55 -9.61
N LEU A 149 -2.17 -0.91 -10.01
CA LEU A 149 -2.21 0.49 -10.43
C LEU A 149 -3.09 1.31 -9.47
N ILE A 150 -2.73 2.56 -9.19
CA ILE A 150 -3.52 3.42 -8.30
C ILE A 150 -4.36 4.39 -9.14
N SER A 151 -5.69 4.28 -9.05
CA SER A 151 -6.59 5.08 -9.89
C SER A 151 -6.47 6.59 -9.59
N PRO A 152 -6.61 7.47 -10.60
CA PRO A 152 -6.61 8.92 -10.39
C PRO A 152 -7.72 9.38 -9.43
N GLU A 153 -8.87 8.71 -9.43
CA GLU A 153 -9.99 8.98 -8.51
C GLU A 153 -9.58 8.76 -7.05
N LEU A 154 -8.88 7.66 -6.76
CA LEU A 154 -8.40 7.36 -5.40
C LEU A 154 -7.41 8.42 -4.92
N ILE A 155 -6.50 8.86 -5.80
CA ILE A 155 -5.53 9.93 -5.52
C ILE A 155 -6.24 11.26 -5.30
N LYS A 156 -7.23 11.59 -6.14
CA LYS A 156 -8.03 12.80 -6.01
C LYS A 156 -8.75 12.82 -4.66
N TYR A 157 -9.43 11.73 -4.31
CA TYR A 157 -10.19 11.62 -3.07
C TYR A 157 -9.28 11.77 -1.83
N ALA A 158 -8.09 11.16 -1.84
CA ALA A 158 -7.10 11.36 -0.77
C ALA A 158 -6.69 12.83 -0.63
N ASN A 159 -6.41 13.51 -1.73
CA ASN A 159 -6.04 14.94 -1.73
C ASN A 159 -7.18 15.84 -1.25
N ASP A 160 -8.41 15.60 -1.71
CA ASP A 160 -9.60 16.34 -1.26
C ASP A 160 -9.80 16.20 0.26
N LYS A 161 -9.45 15.02 0.81
CA LYS A 161 -9.48 14.70 2.24
C LYS A 161 -8.25 15.15 3.03
N LYS A 162 -7.28 15.80 2.37
CA LYS A 162 -6.00 16.23 2.96
C LYS A 162 -5.21 15.06 3.60
N VAL A 163 -5.30 13.88 2.99
CA VAL A 163 -4.53 12.70 3.36
C VAL A 163 -3.39 12.53 2.36
N THR A 164 -2.17 12.41 2.87
CA THR A 164 -1.00 12.16 2.01
C THR A 164 -1.00 10.69 1.59
N LEU A 165 -1.26 10.43 0.30
CA LEU A 165 -1.19 9.08 -0.25
C LEU A 165 0.23 8.81 -0.77
N LYS A 166 0.86 7.74 -0.30
CA LYS A 166 2.16 7.25 -0.76
C LYS A 166 1.99 5.87 -1.39
N TRP A 167 2.86 5.56 -2.34
CA TRP A 167 2.85 4.27 -3.03
C TRP A 167 4.25 3.69 -3.13
N SER A 168 4.36 2.42 -2.79
CA SER A 168 5.58 1.63 -2.81
C SER A 168 5.30 0.29 -3.49
N VAL A 169 6.18 -0.11 -4.40
CA VAL A 169 5.97 -1.25 -5.29
C VAL A 169 6.98 -2.33 -5.03
N SER A 170 6.54 -3.59 -4.99
CA SER A 170 7.40 -4.72 -4.74
C SER A 170 8.25 -5.12 -5.94
N TYR A 171 9.47 -5.57 -5.65
CA TYR A 171 10.38 -6.22 -6.58
C TYR A 171 11.16 -7.32 -5.87
N MET A 172 11.71 -8.27 -6.63
CA MET A 172 12.61 -9.29 -6.13
C MET A 172 14.06 -8.92 -6.45
N ASN A 173 14.97 -9.28 -5.55
CA ASN A 173 16.41 -9.34 -5.82
C ASN A 173 17.00 -10.52 -5.03
N ASN A 174 17.81 -11.37 -5.67
CA ASN A 174 18.41 -12.56 -5.05
C ASN A 174 17.40 -13.46 -4.29
N GLY A 175 16.19 -13.61 -4.83
CA GLY A 175 15.13 -14.43 -4.22
C GLY A 175 14.43 -13.80 -3.01
N LEU A 176 14.78 -12.57 -2.63
CA LEU A 176 14.15 -11.83 -1.54
C LEU A 176 13.24 -10.73 -2.07
N LEU A 177 12.16 -10.47 -1.33
CA LEU A 177 11.20 -9.40 -1.57
C LEU A 177 11.73 -8.07 -1.03
N TYR A 178 11.56 -7.03 -1.83
CA TYR A 178 11.87 -5.64 -1.51
C TYR A 178 10.76 -4.72 -2.00
N PHE A 179 10.84 -3.46 -1.58
CA PHE A 179 9.91 -2.41 -1.97
C PHE A 179 10.65 -1.15 -2.43
N THR A 180 10.10 -0.45 -3.42
CA THR A 180 10.62 0.86 -3.82
C THR A 180 10.44 1.86 -2.68
N PRO A 181 11.29 2.90 -2.55
CA PRO A 181 11.02 4.00 -1.65
C PRO A 181 9.59 4.55 -1.87
N PRO A 182 8.79 4.75 -0.80
CA PRO A 182 7.44 5.25 -0.94
C PRO A 182 7.42 6.62 -1.63
N THR A 183 6.72 6.72 -2.75
CA THR A 183 6.56 7.96 -3.51
C THR A 183 5.22 8.60 -3.19
N THR A 184 5.21 9.89 -2.85
CA THR A 184 3.98 10.64 -2.64
C THR A 184 3.24 10.80 -3.97
N LEU A 185 1.96 10.43 -3.98
CA LEU A 185 1.08 10.58 -5.12
C LEU A 185 0.38 11.93 -5.04
N SER A 186 0.67 12.80 -6.00
CA SER A 186 -0.07 14.04 -6.19
C SER A 186 -1.08 13.88 -7.32
N TYR A 187 -2.24 14.52 -7.18
CA TYR A 187 -3.23 14.49 -8.25
C TYR A 187 -2.65 15.14 -9.50
N SER A 188 -2.59 14.36 -10.57
CA SER A 188 -2.28 14.83 -11.91
C SER A 188 -3.20 14.13 -12.89
N ALA A 189 -3.47 14.74 -14.05
CA ALA A 189 -4.22 14.09 -15.12
C ALA A 189 -3.47 12.89 -15.74
N GLN A 190 -2.18 12.72 -15.41
CA GLN A 190 -1.34 11.64 -15.90
C GLN A 190 -1.35 10.46 -14.94
N ARG A 191 -1.18 9.25 -15.51
CA ARG A 191 -1.04 8.01 -14.75
C ARG A 191 0.20 8.09 -13.85
N ALA A 192 0.03 7.75 -12.57
CA ALA A 192 1.16 7.58 -11.67
C ALA A 192 2.05 6.42 -12.14
N THR A 193 3.36 6.66 -12.22
CA THR A 193 4.38 5.65 -12.55
C THR A 193 5.42 5.62 -11.45
N ILE A 194 5.89 4.41 -11.09
CA ILE A 194 7.01 4.23 -10.19
C ILE A 194 8.21 3.73 -10.98
N LYS A 195 9.38 4.31 -10.69
CA LYS A 195 10.65 3.82 -11.21
C LYS A 195 11.24 2.83 -10.20
N PHE A 196 11.65 1.67 -10.68
CA PHE A 196 12.40 0.73 -9.87
C PHE A 196 13.82 1.28 -9.61
N PRO A 197 14.36 1.12 -8.39
CA PRO A 197 15.71 1.56 -8.09
C PRO A 197 16.72 0.83 -8.98
N ILE A 198 17.71 1.59 -9.47
CA ILE A 198 18.88 1.04 -10.16
C ILE A 198 19.97 0.90 -9.09
N GLY A 199 20.42 -0.32 -8.81
CA GLY A 199 21.45 -0.61 -7.80
C GLY A 199 20.99 -1.51 -6.65
N LEU A 200 21.89 -1.76 -5.69
CA LEU A 200 21.65 -2.66 -4.57
C LEU A 200 20.58 -2.08 -3.61
N PRO A 201 19.64 -2.92 -3.13
CA PRO A 201 18.66 -2.51 -2.12
C PRO A 201 19.37 -2.04 -0.84
N GLN A 202 18.95 -0.92 -0.26
CA GLN A 202 19.54 -0.37 0.96
C GLN A 202 18.96 -0.97 2.26
N LEU A 203 17.94 -1.81 2.15
CA LEU A 203 17.26 -2.46 3.28
C LEU A 203 17.43 -3.98 3.19
N GLN A 204 17.28 -4.68 4.30
CA GLN A 204 17.29 -6.14 4.31
C GLN A 204 16.04 -6.67 3.60
N GLY A 205 16.22 -7.56 2.62
CA GLY A 205 15.09 -8.22 1.94
C GLY A 205 14.43 -9.26 2.83
N VAL A 206 13.22 -9.67 2.47
CA VAL A 206 12.44 -10.67 3.22
C VAL A 206 12.01 -11.83 2.33
N GLU A 207 11.97 -13.04 2.89
CA GLU A 207 11.37 -14.20 2.22
C GLU A 207 9.84 -14.17 2.35
N ILE A 208 9.13 -14.55 1.28
CA ILE A 208 7.70 -14.81 1.35
C ILE A 208 7.50 -16.25 1.83
N LYS A 209 6.87 -16.41 3.00
CA LYS A 209 6.59 -17.73 3.62
C LYS A 209 5.12 -18.09 3.51
N PHE A 210 4.90 -19.27 2.95
CA PHE A 210 3.59 -19.90 2.69
C PHE A 210 3.24 -20.86 3.81
#